data_AF-A0ABD0TLL1-F1
#
_entry.id   AF-A0ABD0TLL1-F1
#
_cell.length_a   1.000
_cell.length_b   1.000
_cell.length_c   1.000
_cell.angle_alpha   90.00
_cell.angle_beta   90.00
_cell.angle_gamma   90.00
#
_symmetry.space_group_name_H-M   'P 1'
#
loop_
_entity.id
_entity.type
_entity.pdbx_description
1 polymer ?
#
loop_
_entity_poly.entity_id
_entity_poly.type
_entity_poly.pdbx_seq_one_letter_code
_entity_poly.pdbx_strand_id
1 'polypeptide(L)'
;MATAQIVLVIEVMYFFEIFASGNSSGNVSTIPCPYLRNSPPLNVQDLVGSWLTVYTQPKAIDCFTLHIRATTDLEREQYVIKYGNFSGRVAWDTCFLEVESPLGKHFLQGNGSEAGVLENVIVSRGENGKYIVHDQSADQWTVYGRRGSEVLVMRDCMGEAAAAFARAPYWPSADELYAILHRSGIAPLAHGRVLCEPRDLPSNQLTISRYISYRN
;
A
#
# COMPACT_ATOMS: atom_id res chain seq x y z
N MET A 1 -15.70 7.52 22.22
CA MET A 1 -15.28 8.04 20.90
C MET A 1 -13.76 8.01 20.67
N ALA A 2 -12.90 7.84 21.68
CA ALA A 2 -11.44 7.79 21.49
C ALA A 2 -10.87 6.39 21.14
N THR A 3 -11.62 5.30 21.38
CA THR A 3 -11.13 3.93 21.22
C THR A 3 -11.08 3.44 19.76
N ALA A 4 -11.98 3.90 18.89
CA ALA A 4 -12.03 3.47 17.48
C ALA A 4 -10.90 4.06 16.62
N GLN A 5 -10.39 5.25 16.97
CA GLN A 5 -9.24 5.84 16.26
C GLN A 5 -7.91 5.17 16.64
N ILE A 6 -7.76 4.72 17.90
CA ILE A 6 -6.53 4.08 18.38
C ILE A 6 -6.35 2.69 17.75
N VAL A 7 -7.44 1.94 17.56
CA VAL A 7 -7.42 0.60 16.95
C VAL A 7 -7.02 0.67 15.47
N LEU A 8 -7.61 1.60 14.70
CA LEU A 8 -7.27 1.84 13.30
C LEU A 8 -5.82 2.32 13.09
N VAL A 9 -5.28 3.11 14.04
CA VAL A 9 -3.87 3.54 14.02
C VAL A 9 -2.95 2.34 14.19
N ILE A 10 -3.23 1.44 15.14
CA ILE A 10 -2.41 0.26 15.44
C ILE A 10 -2.45 -0.78 14.31
N GLU A 11 -3.56 -0.90 13.57
CA GLU A 11 -3.70 -1.91 12.51
C GLU A 11 -3.06 -1.52 11.19
N VAL A 12 -3.17 -0.25 10.79
CA VAL A 12 -2.40 0.28 9.65
C VAL A 12 -0.90 0.29 9.99
N MET A 13 -0.56 0.54 11.26
CA MET A 13 0.80 0.37 11.78
C MET A 13 1.29 -1.06 11.59
N TYR A 14 0.55 -2.05 12.10
CA TYR A 14 0.91 -3.46 11.98
C TYR A 14 0.96 -3.92 10.53
N PHE A 15 0.08 -3.41 9.66
CA PHE A 15 0.11 -3.71 8.24
C PHE A 15 1.47 -3.34 7.65
N PHE A 16 1.87 -2.07 7.73
CA PHE A 16 3.15 -1.63 7.19
C PHE A 16 4.34 -2.26 7.93
N GLU A 17 4.24 -2.50 9.25
CA GLU A 17 5.28 -3.22 10.00
C GLU A 17 5.43 -4.69 9.56
N ILE A 18 4.38 -5.36 9.10
CA ILE A 18 4.47 -6.73 8.56
C ILE A 18 5.23 -6.74 7.23
N PHE A 19 5.04 -5.73 6.37
CA PHE A 19 5.85 -5.53 5.16
C PHE A 19 7.26 -4.98 5.47
N ALA A 20 7.62 -4.75 6.73
CA ALA A 20 8.91 -4.24 7.15
C ALA A 20 10.01 -5.31 7.33
N SER A 21 9.73 -6.60 7.08
CA SER A 21 10.68 -7.66 7.43
C SER A 21 11.79 -7.84 6.38
N GLY A 22 12.79 -6.97 6.40
CA GLY A 22 13.98 -7.12 5.57
C GLY A 22 15.07 -6.10 5.90
N ASN A 23 16.11 -6.54 6.63
CA ASN A 23 17.30 -5.73 6.86
C ASN A 23 18.12 -5.66 5.56
N SER A 24 18.11 -4.51 4.87
CA SER A 24 18.94 -4.31 3.68
C SER A 24 19.76 -3.03 3.79
N SER A 25 21.00 -3.20 4.25
CA SER A 25 22.05 -2.19 4.08
C SER A 25 22.71 -2.42 2.72
N GLY A 26 22.35 -1.62 1.73
CA GLY A 26 22.97 -1.69 0.41
C GLY A 26 22.31 -0.77 -0.61
N ASN A 27 23.10 -0.30 -1.58
CA ASN A 27 22.64 0.51 -2.72
C ASN A 27 21.35 -0.06 -3.34
N VAL A 28 20.41 0.84 -3.62
CA VAL A 28 18.98 0.66 -4.00
C VAL A 28 18.72 -0.18 -5.29
N SER A 29 19.73 -0.84 -5.87
CA SER A 29 19.59 -1.63 -7.11
C SER A 29 19.58 -3.15 -6.93
N THR A 30 19.67 -3.67 -5.70
CA THR A 30 19.78 -5.12 -5.49
C THR A 30 19.02 -5.62 -4.26
N ILE A 31 17.86 -5.04 -3.93
CA ILE A 31 17.01 -5.65 -2.90
C ILE A 31 16.56 -7.01 -3.45
N PRO A 32 17.00 -8.15 -2.87
CA PRO A 32 16.51 -9.43 -3.29
C PRO A 32 15.01 -9.43 -3.03
N CYS A 33 14.20 -9.77 -4.03
CA CYS A 33 12.79 -10.06 -3.85
C CYS A 33 12.64 -11.58 -4.06
N PRO A 34 12.97 -12.44 -3.06
CA PRO A 34 12.90 -13.90 -3.21
C PRO A 34 11.54 -14.39 -3.70
N TYR A 35 10.52 -13.63 -3.33
CA TYR A 35 9.15 -13.92 -3.66
C TYR A 35 8.71 -13.33 -5.00
N LEU A 36 9.53 -12.53 -5.70
CA LEU A 36 9.18 -11.84 -6.94
C LEU A 36 8.47 -12.77 -7.93
N ARG A 37 7.33 -12.31 -8.44
CA ARG A 37 6.66 -12.95 -9.56
C ARG A 37 6.85 -12.13 -10.81
N ASN A 38 6.81 -12.79 -11.96
CA ASN A 38 6.72 -12.09 -13.23
C ASN A 38 5.38 -11.36 -13.26
N SER A 39 5.42 -10.04 -13.18
CA SER A 39 4.26 -9.17 -13.27
C SER A 39 4.45 -8.19 -14.43
N PRO A 40 3.38 -7.77 -15.12
CA PRO A 40 3.48 -6.72 -16.12
C PRO A 40 4.06 -5.43 -15.53
N PRO A 41 4.71 -4.59 -16.36
CA PRO A 41 5.08 -3.25 -15.95
C PRO A 41 3.86 -2.50 -15.42
N LEU A 42 4.03 -1.79 -14.30
CA LEU A 42 2.98 -1.00 -13.69
C LEU A 42 3.15 0.46 -14.08
N ASN A 43 2.08 1.06 -14.60
CA ASN A 43 1.99 2.52 -14.61
C ASN A 43 1.60 2.99 -13.20
N VAL A 44 2.52 3.64 -12.50
CA VAL A 44 2.30 4.08 -11.10
C VAL A 44 1.08 5.00 -10.96
N GLN A 45 0.69 5.72 -12.02
CA GLN A 45 -0.51 6.57 -11.99
C GLN A 45 -1.81 5.78 -11.86
N ASP A 46 -1.82 4.52 -12.26
CA ASP A 46 -3.00 3.66 -12.12
C ASP A 46 -3.31 3.34 -10.65
N LEU A 47 -2.32 3.49 -9.76
CA LEU A 47 -2.47 3.31 -8.31
C LEU A 47 -3.20 4.46 -7.62
N VAL A 48 -3.30 5.64 -8.23
CA VAL A 48 -3.92 6.81 -7.60
C VAL A 48 -5.40 6.56 -7.32
N GLY A 49 -5.85 6.88 -6.11
CA GLY A 49 -7.25 6.79 -5.70
C GLY A 49 -7.45 6.11 -4.35
N SER A 50 -8.72 5.79 -4.07
CA SER A 50 -9.16 5.11 -2.86
C SER A 50 -9.43 3.64 -3.17
N TRP A 51 -8.81 2.76 -2.40
CA TRP A 51 -8.87 1.32 -2.57
C TRP A 51 -9.38 0.66 -1.29
N LEU A 52 -10.47 -0.09 -1.39
CA LEU A 52 -11.07 -0.80 -0.26
C LEU A 52 -10.42 -2.17 -0.14
N THR A 53 -9.91 -2.51 1.04
CA THR A 53 -9.34 -3.85 1.28
C THR A 53 -10.42 -4.91 1.08
N VAL A 54 -10.14 -5.89 0.22
CA VAL A 54 -10.99 -7.06 -0.04
C VAL A 54 -10.31 -8.36 0.36
N TYR A 55 -9.00 -8.32 0.64
CA TYR A 55 -8.24 -9.46 1.14
C TYR A 55 -7.02 -8.99 1.95
N THR A 56 -6.72 -9.71 3.02
CA THR A 56 -5.46 -9.56 3.78
C THR A 56 -4.86 -10.94 4.10
N GLN A 57 -3.54 -11.02 4.08
CA GLN A 57 -2.75 -12.12 4.62
C GLN A 57 -1.56 -11.50 5.37
N PRO A 58 -1.37 -11.78 6.67
CA PRO A 58 -2.16 -12.68 7.52
C PRO A 58 -3.58 -12.17 7.87
N LYS A 59 -4.46 -13.10 8.29
CA LYS A 59 -5.84 -12.83 8.79
C LYS A 59 -5.94 -11.81 9.92
N ALA A 60 -4.85 -11.59 10.66
CA ALA A 60 -4.81 -10.70 11.82
C ALA A 60 -4.87 -9.21 11.44
N ILE A 61 -4.76 -8.88 10.15
CA ILE A 61 -4.86 -7.51 9.66
C ILE A 61 -6.32 -7.19 9.37
N ASP A 62 -6.83 -6.18 10.06
CA ASP A 62 -8.17 -5.67 9.85
C ASP A 62 -8.34 -4.93 8.52
N CYS A 63 -9.60 -4.77 8.13
CA CYS A 63 -9.97 -4.19 6.85
C CYS A 63 -9.85 -2.67 6.92
N PHE A 64 -9.19 -2.06 5.94
CA PHE A 64 -8.98 -0.61 5.88
C PHE A 64 -9.24 -0.07 4.47
N THR A 65 -9.18 1.25 4.33
CA THR A 65 -9.15 1.90 3.00
C THR A 65 -7.75 2.47 2.78
N LEU A 66 -7.14 2.10 1.67
CA LEU A 66 -5.85 2.63 1.24
C LEU A 66 -6.08 3.83 0.32
N HIS A 67 -5.54 4.99 0.69
CA HIS A 67 -5.61 6.21 -0.10
C HIS A 67 -4.23 6.53 -0.67
N ILE A 68 -4.12 6.52 -1.99
CA ILE A 68 -2.88 6.80 -2.72
C ILE A 68 -3.07 8.07 -3.55
N ARG A 69 -2.17 9.03 -3.39
CA ARG A 69 -2.13 10.26 -4.19
C ARG A 69 -0.85 10.34 -5.01
N ALA A 70 -0.93 11.02 -6.15
CA ALA A 70 0.27 11.42 -6.88
C ALA A 70 0.97 12.57 -6.14
N THR A 71 2.30 12.60 -6.26
CA THR A 71 3.12 13.76 -5.90
C THR A 71 3.44 14.56 -7.16
N THR A 72 3.58 15.88 -7.00
CA THR A 72 4.02 16.79 -8.07
C THR A 72 5.53 16.97 -8.05
N ASP A 73 6.12 17.47 -9.15
CA ASP A 73 7.55 17.81 -9.19
C ASP A 73 7.92 18.81 -8.09
N LEU A 74 7.12 19.86 -7.92
CA LEU A 74 7.33 20.88 -6.89
C LEU A 74 7.30 20.29 -5.48
N GLU A 75 6.40 19.35 -5.19
CA GLU A 75 6.38 18.66 -3.88
C GLU A 75 7.65 17.82 -3.66
N ARG A 76 8.10 17.07 -4.67
CA ARG A 76 9.32 16.26 -4.58
C ARG A 76 10.55 17.13 -4.32
N GLU A 77 10.67 18.27 -4.99
CA GLU A 77 11.72 19.26 -4.73
C GLU A 77 11.67 19.78 -3.28
N GLN A 78 10.46 20.07 -2.78
CA GLN A 78 10.28 20.50 -1.38
C GLN A 78 10.62 19.40 -0.37
N TYR A 79 10.43 18.12 -0.71
CA TYR A 79 10.79 17.00 0.16
C TYR A 79 12.30 16.89 0.37
N VAL A 80 13.11 17.17 -0.66
CA VAL A 80 14.57 17.22 -0.53
C VAL A 80 14.97 18.27 0.52
N ILE A 81 14.36 19.45 0.49
CA ILE A 81 14.65 20.55 1.42
C ILE A 81 14.15 20.22 2.84
N LYS A 82 12.96 19.64 2.94
CA LYS A 82 12.28 19.40 4.22
C LYS A 82 12.85 18.20 4.98
N TYR A 83 13.11 17.10 4.28
CA TYR A 83 13.49 15.81 4.86
C TYR A 83 14.97 15.49 4.67
N GLY A 84 15.65 16.12 3.70
CA GLY A 84 16.97 15.69 3.23
C GLY A 84 16.87 14.40 2.42
N ASN A 85 18.01 13.81 2.07
CA ASN A 85 18.07 12.57 1.26
C ASN A 85 18.38 11.31 2.08
N PHE A 86 18.38 11.41 3.42
CA PHE A 86 18.73 10.32 4.34
C PHE A 86 20.02 9.57 3.93
N SER A 87 21.08 10.31 3.62
CA SER A 87 22.36 9.75 3.16
C SER A 87 22.28 8.97 1.85
N GLY A 88 21.35 9.35 0.97
CA GLY A 88 21.14 8.71 -0.34
C GLY A 88 20.17 7.52 -0.32
N ARG A 89 19.58 7.22 0.84
CA ARG A 89 18.56 6.16 0.99
C ARG A 89 17.28 6.44 0.20
N VAL A 90 16.94 7.73 0.02
CA VAL A 90 15.71 8.17 -0.63
C VAL A 90 16.03 9.01 -1.87
N ALA A 91 15.56 8.54 -3.02
CA ALA A 91 15.59 9.17 -4.33
C ALA A 91 14.23 9.85 -4.61
N TRP A 92 14.07 11.07 -4.09
CA TRP A 92 12.80 11.80 -4.12
C TRP A 92 12.22 12.02 -5.52
N ASP A 93 13.07 12.13 -6.54
CA ASP A 93 12.70 12.26 -7.96
C ASP A 93 11.92 11.06 -8.50
N THR A 94 12.01 9.91 -7.81
CA THR A 94 11.27 8.68 -8.13
C THR A 94 10.13 8.37 -7.16
N CYS A 95 9.86 9.25 -6.18
CA CYS A 95 8.76 9.09 -5.23
C CYS A 95 7.45 9.68 -5.78
N PHE A 96 6.87 9.04 -6.79
CA PHE A 96 5.69 9.56 -7.51
C PHE A 96 4.37 9.45 -6.74
N LEU A 97 4.33 8.63 -5.70
CA LEU A 97 3.12 8.35 -4.95
C LEU A 97 3.33 8.60 -3.46
N GLU A 98 2.32 9.14 -2.80
CA GLU A 98 2.23 9.24 -1.34
C GLU A 98 0.99 8.46 -0.87
N VAL A 99 1.16 7.70 0.21
CA VAL A 99 0.08 7.03 0.93
C VAL A 99 -0.11 7.75 2.26
N GLU A 100 -1.36 8.10 2.57
CA GLU A 100 -1.71 8.68 3.86
C GLU A 100 -1.85 7.56 4.89
N SER A 101 -1.12 7.66 6.00
CA SER A 101 -1.24 6.71 7.09
C SER A 101 -1.13 7.41 8.45
N PRO A 102 -1.61 6.77 9.53
CA PRO A 102 -1.42 7.28 10.89
C PRO A 102 0.03 7.34 11.37
N LEU A 103 0.95 6.57 10.76
CA LEU A 103 2.37 6.52 11.13
C LEU A 103 3.18 7.73 10.66
N GLY A 104 2.64 8.48 9.70
CA GLY A 104 3.33 9.56 9.04
C GLY A 104 3.11 9.50 7.54
N LYS A 105 4.08 10.02 6.79
CA LYS A 105 3.99 10.05 5.33
C LYS A 105 4.74 8.85 4.76
N HIS A 106 4.02 8.09 3.94
CA HIS A 106 4.55 6.94 3.21
C HIS A 106 4.73 7.38 1.76
N PHE A 107 5.91 7.16 1.20
CA PHE A 107 6.22 7.48 -0.19
C PHE A 107 6.58 6.19 -0.92
N LEU A 108 5.99 5.95 -2.09
CA LEU A 108 6.38 4.80 -2.91
C LEU A 108 7.46 5.26 -3.89
N GLN A 109 8.68 4.78 -3.66
CA GLN A 109 9.86 5.03 -4.45
C GLN A 109 9.97 4.01 -5.58
N GLY A 110 10.16 4.50 -6.81
CA GLY A 110 10.29 3.69 -8.01
C GLY A 110 9.26 4.05 -9.09
N ASN A 111 9.49 3.58 -10.31
CA ASN A 111 8.65 3.88 -11.47
C ASN A 111 7.72 2.72 -11.89
N GLY A 112 7.73 1.61 -11.16
CA GLY A 112 6.90 0.43 -11.42
C GLY A 112 7.27 -0.40 -12.66
N SER A 113 8.32 0.00 -13.40
CA SER A 113 8.72 -0.68 -14.64
C SER A 113 9.37 -2.05 -14.39
N GLU A 114 9.96 -2.25 -13.22
CA GLU A 114 10.58 -3.49 -12.77
C GLU A 114 9.53 -4.39 -12.11
N ALA A 115 8.66 -5.00 -12.93
CA ALA A 115 7.61 -5.93 -12.48
C ALA A 115 6.70 -5.37 -11.37
N GLY A 116 6.44 -4.05 -11.39
CA GLY A 116 5.59 -3.38 -10.41
C GLY A 116 6.19 -3.28 -9.00
N VAL A 117 7.49 -3.52 -8.84
CA VAL A 117 8.16 -3.35 -7.55
C VAL A 117 8.27 -1.86 -7.22
N LEU A 118 7.80 -1.49 -6.03
CA LEU A 118 7.92 -0.15 -5.46
C LEU A 118 8.36 -0.29 -4.01
N GLU A 119 9.26 0.59 -3.59
CA GLU A 119 9.77 0.61 -2.23
C GLU A 119 8.98 1.59 -1.37
N ASN A 120 8.53 1.16 -0.19
CA ASN A 120 7.81 2.01 0.73
C ASN A 120 8.79 2.78 1.65
N VAL A 121 8.81 4.10 1.55
CA VAL A 121 9.62 4.99 2.38
C VAL A 121 8.72 5.68 3.41
N ILE A 122 8.86 5.27 4.67
CA ILE A 122 8.08 5.88 5.77
C ILE A 122 8.93 6.95 6.43
N VAL A 123 8.41 8.17 6.47
CA VAL A 123 9.04 9.30 7.16
C VAL A 123 8.20 9.73 8.36
N SER A 124 8.81 9.68 9.54
CA SER A 124 8.20 10.17 10.78
C SER A 124 9.13 11.16 11.50
N ARG A 125 8.58 11.90 12.46
CA ARG A 125 9.33 12.87 13.26
C ARG A 125 9.88 12.16 14.50
N GLY A 126 11.19 12.16 14.67
CA GLY A 126 11.87 11.65 15.85
C GLY A 126 11.75 12.59 17.05
N GLU A 127 12.08 12.07 18.24
CA GLU A 127 11.97 12.77 19.53
C GLU A 127 12.83 14.04 19.60
N ASN A 128 13.98 14.04 18.91
CA ASN A 128 14.87 15.20 18.81
C ASN A 128 14.40 16.27 17.79
N GLY A 129 13.18 16.10 17.25
CA GLY A 129 12.59 16.99 16.26
C GLY A 129 13.09 16.78 14.82
N LYS A 130 14.11 15.93 14.60
CA LYS A 130 14.60 15.55 13.26
C LYS A 130 13.72 14.47 12.66
N TYR A 131 13.64 14.44 11.33
CA TYR A 131 12.96 13.37 10.63
C TYR A 131 13.82 12.10 10.58
N ILE A 132 13.17 10.95 10.70
CA ILE A 132 13.76 9.63 10.55
C ILE A 132 13.07 8.90 9.39
N VAL A 133 13.84 8.07 8.70
CA VAL A 133 13.32 7.12 7.70
C VAL A 133 13.29 5.74 8.35
N HIS A 134 12.20 5.00 8.13
CA HIS A 134 12.12 3.61 8.53
C HIS A 134 12.44 2.74 7.33
N ASP A 135 13.35 1.78 7.52
CA ASP A 135 13.63 0.80 6.49
C ASP A 135 12.44 -0.15 6.34
N GLN A 136 12.02 -0.35 5.10
CA GLN A 136 10.96 -1.29 4.73
C GLN A 136 11.45 -2.15 3.59
N SER A 137 10.88 -3.35 3.46
CA SER A 137 11.10 -4.14 2.27
C SER A 137 10.35 -3.52 1.08
N ALA A 138 10.78 -3.83 -0.13
CA ALA A 138 10.04 -3.45 -1.32
C ALA A 138 8.77 -4.31 -1.44
N ASP A 139 7.73 -3.75 -2.02
CA ASP A 139 6.49 -4.47 -2.29
C ASP A 139 6.29 -4.61 -3.80
N GLN A 140 5.81 -5.76 -4.22
CA GLN A 140 5.34 -5.96 -5.59
C GLN A 140 3.87 -5.55 -5.68
N TRP A 141 3.60 -4.58 -6.56
CA TRP A 141 2.27 -4.07 -6.83
C TRP A 141 1.79 -4.55 -8.21
N THR A 142 0.53 -4.94 -8.32
CA THR A 142 -0.05 -5.36 -9.61
C THR A 142 -1.52 -5.00 -9.68
N VAL A 143 -1.93 -4.36 -10.76
CA VAL A 143 -3.34 -4.03 -11.03
C VAL A 143 -3.93 -5.04 -11.99
N TYR A 144 -5.03 -5.66 -11.60
CA TYR A 144 -5.82 -6.57 -12.42
C TYR A 144 -7.18 -5.97 -12.76
N GLY A 145 -7.81 -6.50 -13.81
CA GLY A 145 -9.17 -6.14 -14.19
C GLY A 145 -9.22 -5.04 -15.26
N ARG A 146 -10.44 -4.58 -15.55
CA ARG A 146 -10.70 -3.49 -16.50
C ARG A 146 -10.97 -2.20 -15.72
N ARG A 147 -10.85 -1.05 -16.40
CA ARG A 147 -11.18 0.25 -15.82
C ARG A 147 -12.57 0.26 -15.19
N GLY A 148 -12.66 0.64 -13.92
CA GLY A 148 -13.88 0.61 -13.11
C GLY A 148 -14.17 -0.73 -12.41
N SER A 149 -13.30 -1.73 -12.57
CA SER A 149 -13.38 -3.07 -11.96
C SER A 149 -11.98 -3.56 -11.53
N GLU A 150 -11.13 -2.61 -11.15
CA GLU A 150 -9.73 -2.89 -10.85
C GLU A 150 -9.58 -3.52 -9.47
N VAL A 151 -8.66 -4.48 -9.40
CA VAL A 151 -8.15 -5.04 -8.14
C VAL A 151 -6.65 -4.81 -8.08
N LEU A 152 -6.23 -4.03 -7.09
CA LEU A 152 -4.84 -3.84 -6.75
C LEU A 152 -4.39 -4.97 -5.83
N VAL A 153 -3.31 -5.65 -6.18
CA VAL A 153 -2.64 -6.62 -5.32
C VAL A 153 -1.30 -6.05 -4.90
N MET A 154 -1.05 -6.09 -3.60
CA MET A 154 0.23 -5.74 -2.98
C MET A 154 0.77 -7.00 -2.31
N ARG A 155 2.06 -7.28 -2.52
CA ARG A 155 2.72 -8.44 -1.96
C ARG A 155 4.12 -8.12 -1.50
N ASP A 156 4.44 -8.59 -0.30
CA ASP A 156 5.75 -8.46 0.31
C ASP A 156 6.80 -9.17 -0.55
N CYS A 157 7.92 -8.51 -0.85
CA CYS A 157 9.03 -9.14 -1.54
C CYS A 157 9.82 -10.12 -0.68
N MET A 158 9.81 -9.94 0.64
CA MET A 158 10.62 -10.67 1.62
C MET A 158 9.79 -11.65 2.47
N GLY A 159 8.48 -11.43 2.59
CA GLY A 159 7.55 -12.24 3.37
C GLY A 159 6.41 -12.85 2.57
N GLU A 160 5.50 -13.52 3.29
CA GLU A 160 4.27 -14.10 2.74
C GLU A 160 3.08 -13.14 2.87
N ALA A 161 3.30 -11.91 3.32
CA ALA A 161 2.25 -10.93 3.51
C ALA A 161 1.73 -10.44 2.16
N ALA A 162 0.41 -10.29 2.07
CA ALA A 162 -0.24 -9.83 0.87
C ALA A 162 -1.57 -9.15 1.20
N ALA A 163 -1.98 -8.24 0.33
CA ALA A 163 -3.30 -7.64 0.38
C ALA A 163 -3.86 -7.47 -1.03
N ALA A 164 -5.18 -7.52 -1.12
CA ALA A 164 -5.88 -7.11 -2.33
C ALA A 164 -6.90 -6.04 -1.98
N PHE A 165 -7.04 -5.07 -2.89
CA PHE A 165 -7.91 -3.93 -2.73
C PHE A 165 -8.73 -3.72 -4.00
N ALA A 166 -10.01 -3.38 -3.85
CA ALA A 166 -10.89 -3.06 -4.96
C ALA A 166 -11.15 -1.55 -5.02
N ARG A 167 -11.23 -1.01 -6.23
CA ARG A 167 -11.61 0.40 -6.43
C ARG A 167 -13.13 0.54 -6.27
N ALA A 168 -13.57 1.38 -5.33
CA ALA A 168 -15.00 1.65 -5.17
C ALA A 168 -15.61 2.22 -6.47
N PRO A 169 -16.86 1.85 -6.84
CA PRO A 169 -17.80 1.00 -6.10
C PRO A 169 -17.69 -0.51 -6.43
N TYR A 170 -16.66 -0.94 -7.18
CA TYR A 170 -16.52 -2.34 -7.55
C TYR A 170 -16.20 -3.21 -6.33
N TRP A 171 -16.84 -4.38 -6.28
CA TRP A 171 -16.60 -5.41 -5.28
C TRP A 171 -16.44 -6.75 -5.99
N PRO A 172 -15.25 -7.37 -6.00
CA PRO A 172 -15.03 -8.62 -6.70
C PRO A 172 -15.82 -9.75 -6.02
N SER A 173 -16.32 -10.68 -6.82
CA SER A 173 -16.79 -11.95 -6.31
C SER A 173 -15.64 -12.75 -5.69
N ALA A 174 -15.96 -13.71 -4.81
CA ALA A 174 -14.96 -14.58 -4.22
C ALA A 174 -14.14 -15.32 -5.29
N ASP A 175 -14.80 -15.82 -6.35
CA ASP A 175 -14.15 -16.55 -7.44
C ASP A 175 -13.19 -15.66 -8.24
N GLU A 176 -13.58 -14.43 -8.54
CA GLU A 176 -12.69 -13.46 -9.20
C GLU A 176 -11.47 -13.16 -8.34
N LEU A 177 -11.68 -12.92 -7.04
CA LEU A 177 -10.61 -12.65 -6.09
C LEU A 177 -9.67 -13.85 -5.96
N TYR A 178 -10.19 -15.08 -5.86
CA TYR A 178 -9.37 -16.29 -5.83
C TYR A 178 -8.55 -16.48 -7.11
N ALA A 179 -9.14 -16.21 -8.28
CA ALA A 179 -8.43 -16.28 -9.54
C ALA A 179 -7.29 -15.24 -9.61
N ILE A 180 -7.51 -14.03 -9.07
CA ILE A 180 -6.49 -12.98 -8.97
C ILE A 180 -5.37 -13.41 -8.02
N LEU A 181 -5.70 -13.85 -6.80
CA LEU A 181 -4.71 -14.29 -5.80
C LEU A 181 -3.85 -15.45 -6.33
N HIS A 182 -4.48 -16.43 -6.98
CA HIS A 182 -3.78 -17.55 -7.61
C HIS A 182 -2.81 -17.08 -8.70
N ARG A 183 -3.23 -16.16 -9.59
CA ARG A 183 -2.35 -15.58 -10.62
C ARG A 183 -1.18 -14.79 -10.01
N SER A 184 -1.41 -14.13 -8.88
CA SER A 184 -0.37 -13.43 -8.11
C SER A 184 0.52 -14.37 -7.28
N GLY A 185 0.30 -15.69 -7.33
CA GLY A 185 1.09 -16.68 -6.60
C GLY A 185 0.87 -16.65 -5.09
N ILE A 186 -0.29 -16.16 -4.63
CA ILE A 186 -0.69 -16.11 -3.22
C ILE A 186 -1.57 -17.33 -2.94
N ALA A 187 -1.26 -18.10 -1.89
CA ALA A 187 -2.03 -19.27 -1.50
C ALA A 187 -3.32 -18.85 -0.74
N PRO A 188 -4.52 -19.05 -1.31
CA PRO A 188 -5.66 -18.20 -0.97
C PRO A 188 -6.39 -18.48 0.37
N LEU A 189 -6.11 -19.55 1.13
CA LEU A 189 -7.12 -20.04 2.10
C LEU A 189 -6.67 -20.39 3.53
N ALA A 190 -5.41 -20.79 3.78
CA ALA A 190 -5.00 -21.11 5.16
C ALA A 190 -4.75 -19.84 6.00
N HIS A 191 -4.12 -18.82 5.38
CA HIS A 191 -3.49 -17.72 6.10
C HIS A 191 -4.14 -16.35 5.88
N GLY A 192 -5.10 -16.21 4.94
CA GLY A 192 -5.72 -14.93 4.58
C GLY A 192 -7.22 -14.80 4.88
N ARG A 193 -7.70 -13.57 5.05
CA ARG A 193 -9.11 -13.19 5.24
C ARG A 193 -9.67 -12.69 3.91
N VAL A 194 -10.70 -13.36 3.40
CA VAL A 194 -11.33 -13.09 2.10
C VAL A 194 -12.58 -12.23 2.30
N LEU A 195 -12.78 -11.26 1.40
CA LEU A 195 -13.92 -10.34 1.36
C LEU A 195 -14.10 -9.59 2.68
N CYS A 196 -13.16 -8.67 2.91
CA CYS A 196 -13.18 -7.66 3.96
C CYS A 196 -14.39 -6.70 3.81
N GLU A 197 -15.61 -7.17 4.05
CA GLU A 197 -16.80 -6.31 3.91
C GLU A 197 -16.75 -5.13 4.90
N PRO A 198 -17.09 -3.89 4.46
CA PRO A 198 -17.07 -2.68 5.29
C PRO A 198 -17.93 -2.69 6.56
N ARG A 199 -18.61 -3.78 6.88
CA ARG A 199 -19.45 -3.92 8.07
C ARG A 199 -18.64 -3.84 9.38
N ASP A 200 -17.33 -3.96 9.28
CA ASP A 200 -16.39 -3.80 10.40
C ASP A 200 -15.71 -2.41 10.43
N LEU A 201 -16.04 -1.50 9.50
CA LEU A 201 -15.49 -0.14 9.50
C LEU A 201 -16.34 0.79 10.41
N PRO A 202 -15.72 1.53 11.35
CA PRO A 202 -16.45 2.48 12.17
C PRO A 202 -17.14 3.55 11.31
N SER A 203 -18.37 3.93 11.71
CA SER A 203 -19.34 4.69 10.89
C SER A 203 -18.83 6.04 10.33
N ASN A 204 -17.76 6.58 10.88
CA ASN A 204 -17.10 7.83 10.50
C ASN A 204 -16.19 7.70 9.26
N GLN A 205 -15.86 6.49 8.80
CA GLN A 205 -15.09 6.27 7.58
C GLN A 205 -15.95 5.97 6.34
N LEU A 206 -17.22 5.60 6.54
CA LEU A 206 -18.18 5.38 5.44
C LEU A 206 -18.60 6.69 4.74
N THR A 207 -18.30 7.85 5.34
CA THR A 207 -18.73 9.17 4.85
C THR A 207 -18.00 9.65 3.59
N ILE A 208 -16.81 9.13 3.28
CA ILE A 208 -16.09 9.48 2.04
C ILE A 208 -16.62 8.68 0.84
N SER A 209 -17.19 7.48 1.06
CA SER A 209 -17.72 6.64 -0.02
C SER A 209 -19.20 6.91 -0.36
N ARG A 210 -19.93 7.71 0.43
CA ARG A 210 -21.36 7.99 0.21
C ARG A 210 -21.67 9.24 -0.61
N TYR A 211 -20.66 10.00 -1.03
CA TYR A 211 -20.88 11.03 -2.05
C TYR A 211 -20.87 10.38 -3.43
N ILE A 212 -22.03 10.42 -4.09
CA ILE A 212 -22.37 9.89 -5.44
C ILE A 212 -23.06 8.52 -5.40
N SER A 213 -24.31 8.53 -4.95
CA SER A 213 -25.40 7.83 -5.67
C SER A 213 -26.75 8.35 -5.18
N TYR A 214 -27.13 9.56 -5.59
CA TYR A 214 -28.54 9.94 -5.77
C TYR A 214 -28.64 11.04 -6.84
N ARG A 215 -28.87 10.59 -8.08
CA ARG A 215 -29.66 11.32 -9.08
C ARG A 215 -30.57 10.31 -9.76
N ASN A 216 -31.78 10.20 -9.25
CA ASN A 216 -33.04 10.32 -9.99
C ASN A 216 -34.15 10.61 -8.97
#